data_AF-T1BN25-F1
#
_entry.id   AF-T1BN25-F1
#
_cell.length_a   1.000
_cell.length_b   1.000
_cell.length_c   1.000
_cell.angle_alpha   90.00
_cell.angle_beta   90.00
_cell.angle_gamma   90.00
#
_symmetry.space_group_name_H-M   'P 1'
#
loop_
_entity.id
_entity.type
_entity.pdbx_description
1 polymer ?
#
loop_
_entity_poly.entity_id
_entity_poly.type
_entity_poly.pdbx_seq_one_letter_code
_entity_poly.pdbx_strand_id
1 'polypeptide(L)'
;TYQTPASVAVPAGAAPEEVLPGTFEDALVFANLAHFSAAKGKGMMGAVVREVAKAASGGALAAGLFKVIGDGDKAGFALGVLYDTDFEALIPPSYIEEGLSWLQERIVKKKHEMLLVSVPAEEGVHE
;
A
#
# COMPACT_ATOMS: atom_id res chain seq x y z
N THR A 1 6.52 7.92 -16.88
CA THR A 1 6.14 7.77 -15.47
C THR A 1 6.32 6.31 -15.12
N TYR A 2 7.00 5.98 -14.01
CA TYR A 2 7.08 4.60 -13.54
C TYR A 2 5.85 4.34 -12.66
N GLN A 3 4.79 3.82 -13.26
CA GLN A 3 3.58 3.37 -12.56
C GLN A 3 3.59 1.85 -12.56
N THR A 4 3.29 1.23 -11.43
CA THR A 4 3.09 -0.22 -11.34
C THR A 4 1.63 -0.52 -11.65
N PRO A 5 1.32 -1.28 -12.70
CA PRO A 5 -0.06 -1.63 -13.01
C PRO A 5 -0.70 -2.44 -11.89
N ALA A 6 -1.99 -2.16 -11.63
CA ALA A 6 -2.81 -2.93 -10.70
C ALA A 6 -3.93 -3.62 -11.48
N SER A 7 -4.19 -4.89 -11.16
CA SER A 7 -5.33 -5.63 -11.71
C SER A 7 -6.53 -5.48 -10.77
N VAL A 8 -7.63 -4.93 -11.27
CA VAL A 8 -8.83 -4.63 -10.48
C VAL A 8 -10.10 -5.12 -11.15
N ALA A 9 -11.07 -5.60 -10.37
CA ALA A 9 -12.38 -5.98 -10.86
C ALA A 9 -13.42 -4.95 -10.40
N VAL A 10 -13.79 -4.03 -11.29
CA VAL A 10 -14.74 -2.93 -11.01
C VAL A 10 -15.90 -2.97 -12.02
N PRO A 11 -17.16 -3.10 -11.58
CA PRO A 11 -17.61 -3.34 -10.21
C PRO A 11 -17.19 -4.73 -9.70
N ALA A 12 -17.32 -4.97 -8.40
CA ALA A 12 -16.97 -6.26 -7.79
C ALA A 12 -17.66 -7.44 -8.53
N GLY A 13 -16.86 -8.44 -8.92
CA GLY A 13 -17.32 -9.59 -9.72
C GLY A 13 -17.22 -9.40 -11.24
N ALA A 14 -16.82 -8.21 -11.74
CA ALA A 14 -16.48 -8.02 -13.14
C ALA A 14 -15.17 -8.73 -13.52
N ALA A 15 -14.91 -8.84 -14.83
CA ALA A 15 -13.61 -9.29 -15.31
C ALA A 15 -12.51 -8.32 -14.86
N PRO A 16 -11.35 -8.81 -14.41
CA PRO A 16 -10.24 -7.94 -14.03
C PRO A 16 -9.75 -7.11 -15.22
N GLU A 17 -9.51 -5.83 -14.98
CA GLU A 17 -8.86 -4.92 -15.92
C GLU A 17 -7.62 -4.28 -15.29
N GLU A 18 -6.71 -3.83 -16.14
CA GLU A 18 -5.49 -3.15 -15.71
C GLU A 18 -5.77 -1.66 -15.50
N VAL A 19 -5.37 -1.13 -14.35
CA VAL A 19 -5.37 0.31 -14.05
C VAL A 19 -3.98 0.78 -13.66
N LEU A 20 -3.70 2.05 -13.92
CA LEU A 20 -2.43 2.69 -13.60
C LEU A 20 -2.65 3.71 -12.47
N PRO A 21 -2.31 3.38 -11.22
CA PRO A 21 -2.44 4.31 -10.10
C PRO A 21 -1.53 5.53 -10.29
N GLY A 22 -2.05 6.71 -9.97
CA GLY A 22 -1.32 7.98 -10.06
C GLY A 22 -0.60 8.39 -8.78
N THR A 23 -1.04 7.86 -7.63
CA THR A 23 -0.58 8.24 -6.29
C THR A 23 -0.43 7.02 -5.39
N PHE A 24 -0.02 7.22 -4.14
CA PHE A 24 0.00 6.12 -3.16
C PHE A 24 -1.42 5.75 -2.74
N GLU A 25 -2.29 6.75 -2.61
CA GLU A 25 -3.61 6.61 -2.02
C GLU A 25 -4.57 5.81 -2.93
N ASP A 26 -4.60 6.09 -4.23
CA ASP A 26 -5.37 5.28 -5.19
C ASP A 26 -4.76 3.89 -5.39
N ALA A 27 -3.43 3.75 -5.38
CA ALA A 27 -2.77 2.44 -5.38
C ALA A 27 -3.20 1.57 -4.19
N LEU A 28 -3.30 2.18 -2.99
CA LEU A 28 -3.77 1.51 -1.78
C LEU A 28 -5.24 1.08 -1.91
N VAL A 29 -6.08 1.93 -2.51
CA VAL A 29 -7.50 1.60 -2.77
C VAL A 29 -7.63 0.44 -3.72
N PHE A 30 -6.87 0.42 -4.83
CA PHE A 30 -6.90 -0.67 -5.79
C PHE A 30 -6.43 -2.00 -5.20
N ALA A 31 -5.36 -1.99 -4.40
CA ALA A 31 -4.87 -3.18 -3.72
C ALA A 31 -5.91 -3.77 -2.73
N ASN A 32 -6.81 -2.94 -2.20
CA ASN A 32 -7.77 -3.33 -1.17
C ASN A 32 -9.23 -3.08 -1.59
N LEU A 33 -9.55 -3.26 -2.88
CA LEU A 33 -10.86 -2.87 -3.42
C LEU A 33 -12.04 -3.53 -2.68
N ALA A 34 -11.89 -4.78 -2.24
CA ALA A 34 -12.88 -5.49 -1.46
C ALA A 34 -13.15 -4.81 -0.10
N HIS A 35 -12.10 -4.36 0.58
CA HIS A 35 -12.20 -3.60 1.83
C HIS A 35 -12.97 -2.30 1.61
N PHE A 36 -12.52 -1.47 0.66
CA PHE A 36 -13.15 -0.17 0.40
C PHE A 36 -14.57 -0.28 -0.16
N SER A 37 -14.94 -1.42 -0.75
CA SER A 37 -16.32 -1.70 -1.17
C SER A 37 -17.26 -2.00 0.01
N ALA A 38 -16.73 -2.57 1.11
CA ALA A 38 -17.49 -2.91 2.32
C ALA A 38 -17.38 -1.84 3.42
N ALA A 39 -16.34 -1.02 3.36
CA ALA A 39 -16.02 -0.02 4.37
C ALA A 39 -17.13 1.02 4.53
N LYS A 40 -17.20 1.61 5.72
CA LYS A 40 -18.02 2.79 6.02
C LYS A 40 -17.10 3.88 6.50
N GLY A 41 -17.33 5.11 6.04
CA GLY A 41 -16.49 6.23 6.41
C GLY A 41 -17.19 7.57 6.32
N LYS A 42 -16.62 8.56 6.99
CA LYS A 42 -16.94 9.98 6.84
C LYS A 42 -15.72 10.70 6.25
N GLY A 43 -15.86 11.99 5.97
CA GLY A 43 -14.77 12.81 5.43
C GLY A 43 -14.18 12.19 4.15
N MET A 44 -12.85 12.15 4.08
CA MET A 44 -12.14 11.64 2.91
C MET A 44 -12.33 10.14 2.69
N MET A 45 -12.24 9.33 3.74
CA MET A 45 -12.51 7.89 3.66
C MET A 45 -13.90 7.62 3.06
N GLY A 46 -14.92 8.34 3.56
CA GLY A 46 -16.27 8.23 3.02
C GLY A 46 -16.40 8.67 1.56
N ALA A 47 -15.59 9.64 1.11
CA ALA A 47 -15.57 10.05 -0.29
C ALA A 47 -14.97 8.96 -1.19
N VAL A 48 -13.85 8.35 -0.79
CA VAL A 48 -13.25 7.20 -1.48
C VAL A 48 -14.24 6.04 -1.60
N VAL A 49 -14.89 5.65 -0.50
CA VAL A 49 -15.90 4.58 -0.49
C VAL A 49 -17.04 4.88 -1.49
N ARG A 50 -17.48 6.14 -1.60
CA ARG A 50 -18.52 6.53 -2.57
C ARG A 50 -18.04 6.43 -4.02
N GLU A 51 -16.77 6.77 -4.30
CA GLU A 51 -16.21 6.59 -5.65
C GLU A 51 -16.12 5.11 -6.01
N VAL A 52 -15.67 4.26 -5.08
CA VAL A 52 -15.63 2.79 -5.25
C VAL A 52 -17.03 2.24 -5.54
N ALA A 53 -18.03 2.64 -4.74
CA ALA A 53 -19.39 2.12 -4.87
C ALA A 53 -20.10 2.50 -6.19
N LYS A 54 -19.75 3.64 -6.81
CA LYS A 54 -20.41 4.13 -8.03
C LYS A 54 -19.62 3.83 -9.31
N ALA A 55 -18.39 3.34 -9.21
CA ALA A 55 -17.54 3.14 -10.37
C ALA A 55 -18.04 1.99 -11.25
N ALA A 56 -18.14 2.26 -12.55
CA ALA A 56 -18.56 1.28 -13.56
C ALA A 56 -17.39 0.59 -14.28
N SER A 57 -16.17 1.09 -14.05
CA SER A 57 -14.91 0.53 -14.54
C SER A 57 -13.75 1.07 -13.69
N GLY A 58 -12.60 0.41 -13.78
CA GLY A 58 -11.33 0.80 -13.19
C GLY A 58 -10.87 2.17 -13.69
N GLY A 59 -11.06 2.48 -14.98
CA GLY A 59 -10.79 3.82 -15.51
C GLY A 59 -11.69 4.90 -14.89
N ALA A 60 -12.99 4.62 -14.71
CA ALA A 60 -13.90 5.54 -14.04
C ALA A 60 -13.55 5.71 -12.55
N LEU A 61 -13.15 4.62 -11.88
CA LEU A 61 -12.68 4.64 -10.50
C LEU A 61 -11.41 5.49 -10.37
N ALA A 62 -10.41 5.27 -11.24
CA ALA A 62 -9.16 6.02 -11.23
C ALA A 62 -9.40 7.53 -11.39
N ALA A 63 -10.26 7.92 -12.33
CA ALA A 63 -10.63 9.33 -12.52
C ALA A 63 -11.36 9.92 -11.30
N GLY A 64 -12.26 9.15 -10.68
CA GLY A 64 -12.97 9.54 -9.46
C GLY A 64 -12.05 9.73 -8.26
N LEU A 65 -11.17 8.75 -8.02
CA LEU A 65 -10.16 8.80 -6.95
C LEU A 65 -9.18 9.94 -7.18
N PHE A 66 -8.68 10.14 -8.40
CA PHE A 66 -7.78 11.24 -8.72
C PHE A 66 -8.37 12.60 -8.33
N LYS A 67 -9.66 12.81 -8.65
CA LYS A 67 -10.36 14.05 -8.29
C LYS A 67 -10.55 14.18 -6.78
N VAL A 68 -11.09 13.15 -6.13
CA VAL A 68 -11.44 13.19 -4.70
C VAL A 68 -10.20 13.31 -3.81
N ILE A 69 -9.14 12.58 -4.12
CA ILE A 69 -7.89 12.56 -3.37
C ILE A 69 -7.02 13.78 -3.72
N GLY A 70 -6.99 14.19 -4.99
CA GLY A 70 -6.21 15.34 -5.46
C GLY A 70 -6.65 16.65 -4.82
N ASP A 71 -7.96 16.90 -4.76
CA ASP A 71 -8.55 18.09 -4.12
C ASP A 71 -8.78 17.90 -2.60
N GLY A 72 -8.38 16.75 -2.08
CA GLY A 72 -8.80 16.22 -0.80
C GLY A 72 -7.83 16.42 0.37
N ASP A 73 -8.36 16.27 1.59
CA ASP A 73 -7.55 16.06 2.80
C ASP A 73 -6.92 14.64 2.81
N LYS A 74 -5.71 14.56 2.26
CA LYS A 74 -4.88 13.33 2.25
C LYS A 74 -4.50 12.86 3.65
N ALA A 75 -4.30 13.78 4.60
CA ALA A 75 -4.00 13.42 5.97
C ALA A 75 -5.24 12.77 6.62
N GLY A 76 -6.42 13.32 6.37
CA GLY A 76 -7.70 12.74 6.76
C GLY A 76 -7.94 11.34 6.15
N PHE A 77 -7.53 11.11 4.90
CA PHE A 77 -7.53 9.77 4.30
C PHE A 77 -6.61 8.82 5.06
N ALA A 78 -5.34 9.21 5.24
CA ALA A 78 -4.34 8.39 5.92
C ALA A 78 -4.75 8.05 7.36
N LEU A 79 -5.27 9.02 8.11
CA LEU A 79 -5.81 8.76 9.47
C LEU A 79 -7.02 7.83 9.42
N GLY A 80 -7.90 7.98 8.43
CA GLY A 80 -9.03 7.08 8.22
C GLY A 80 -8.59 5.63 7.97
N VAL A 81 -7.51 5.43 7.22
CA VAL A 81 -6.90 4.11 7.00
C VAL A 81 -6.23 3.59 8.28
N LEU A 82 -5.40 4.40 8.94
CA LEU A 82 -4.64 3.99 10.14
C LEU A 82 -5.54 3.62 11.32
N TYR A 83 -6.73 4.23 11.41
CA TYR A 83 -7.72 3.94 12.45
C TYR A 83 -8.85 3.01 11.96
N ASP A 84 -8.68 2.39 10.79
CA ASP A 84 -9.61 1.36 10.33
C ASP A 84 -9.55 0.14 11.26
N THR A 85 -10.72 -0.44 11.58
CA THR A 85 -10.80 -1.60 12.48
C THR A 85 -10.12 -2.84 11.90
N ASP A 86 -10.09 -2.95 10.58
CA ASP A 86 -9.47 -4.07 9.87
C ASP A 86 -8.12 -3.66 9.24
N PHE A 87 -7.44 -2.66 9.81
CA PHE A 87 -6.16 -2.14 9.30
C PHE A 87 -5.11 -3.24 9.07
N GLU A 88 -5.02 -4.23 9.95
CA GLU A 88 -4.06 -5.34 9.82
C GLU A 88 -4.34 -6.24 8.60
N ALA A 89 -5.56 -6.24 8.07
CA ALA A 89 -5.92 -6.97 6.86
C ALA A 89 -5.62 -6.19 5.57
N LEU A 90 -5.29 -4.90 5.68
CA LEU A 90 -4.94 -4.09 4.52
C LEU A 90 -3.56 -4.44 3.99
N ILE A 91 -3.48 -4.65 2.69
CA ILE A 91 -2.23 -4.90 2.00
C ILE A 91 -1.65 -3.59 1.44
N PRO A 92 -0.34 -3.32 1.60
CA PRO A 92 0.29 -2.20 0.93
C PRO A 92 0.31 -2.43 -0.60
N PRO A 93 0.40 -1.36 -1.42
CA PRO A 93 0.69 -1.52 -2.84
C PRO A 93 1.98 -2.32 -3.05
N SER A 94 2.03 -3.16 -4.09
CA SER A 94 3.15 -4.10 -4.33
C SER A 94 4.53 -3.44 -4.32
N TYR A 95 4.67 -2.26 -4.95
CA TYR A 95 5.95 -1.54 -4.97
C TYR A 95 6.42 -1.09 -3.56
N ILE A 96 5.49 -0.83 -2.64
CA ILE A 96 5.78 -0.54 -1.23
C ILE A 96 6.16 -1.83 -0.51
N GLU A 97 5.42 -2.91 -0.72
CA GLU A 97 5.71 -4.23 -0.14
C GLU A 97 7.11 -4.72 -0.52
N GLU A 98 7.43 -4.66 -1.81
CA GLU A 98 8.74 -5.03 -2.36
C GLU A 98 9.84 -4.14 -1.78
N GLY A 99 9.63 -2.82 -1.74
CA GLY A 99 10.60 -1.87 -1.19
C GLY A 99 10.87 -2.08 0.30
N LEU A 100 9.84 -2.35 1.10
CA LEU A 100 9.96 -2.63 2.53
C LEU A 100 10.63 -3.97 2.79
N SER A 101 10.28 -5.00 2.02
CA SER A 101 10.92 -6.32 2.11
C SER A 101 12.40 -6.23 1.77
N TRP A 102 12.73 -5.55 0.67
CA TRP A 102 14.10 -5.27 0.28
C TRP A 102 14.87 -4.53 1.39
N LEU A 103 14.27 -3.49 1.99
CA LEU A 103 14.90 -2.72 3.05
C LEU A 103 15.14 -3.59 4.30
N GLN A 104 14.16 -4.39 4.69
CA GLN A 104 14.26 -5.31 5.81
C GLN A 104 15.41 -6.29 5.62
N GLU A 105 15.54 -6.90 4.43
CA GLU A 105 16.66 -7.80 4.11
C GLU A 105 18.01 -7.10 4.24
N ARG A 106 18.14 -5.86 3.75
CA ARG A 106 19.39 -5.07 3.88
C ARG A 106 19.74 -4.82 5.34
N ILE A 107 18.76 -4.45 6.18
CA ILE A 107 18.97 -4.19 7.61
C ILE A 107 19.39 -5.47 8.33
N VAL A 108 18.70 -6.59 8.08
CA VAL A 108 19.01 -7.89 8.69
C VAL A 108 20.42 -8.32 8.29
N LYS A 109 20.79 -8.23 7.00
CA LYS A 109 22.14 -8.57 6.54
C LYS A 109 23.20 -7.73 7.24
N LYS A 110 23.02 -6.40 7.29
CA LYS A 110 23.96 -5.48 7.94
C LYS A 110 24.13 -5.78 9.44
N LYS A 111 23.05 -6.13 10.14
CA LYS A 111 23.10 -6.54 11.55
C LYS A 111 23.97 -7.79 11.75
N HIS A 112 23.85 -8.79 10.88
CA HIS A 112 24.67 -10.00 10.96
C HIS A 112 26.16 -9.70 10.68
N GLU A 113 26.47 -8.87 9.68
CA GLU A 113 27.84 -8.44 9.39
C GLU A 113 28.49 -7.70 10.58
N MET A 114 27.74 -6.83 11.27
CA MET A 114 28.22 -6.13 12.46
C MET A 114 28.54 -7.08 13.63
N LEU A 115 27.74 -8.13 13.83
CA LEU A 115 27.96 -9.13 14.88
C LEU A 115 29.22 -9.98 14.62
N LEU A 116 29.53 -10.27 13.36
CA LEU A 116 30.72 -11.03 12.96
C LEU A 116 32.03 -10.25 13.21
N VAL A 117 31.99 -8.91 13.15
CA VAL A 117 33.16 -8.04 13.44
C VAL A 117 33.49 -7.96 14.93
N SER A 118 32.51 -8.20 15.82
CA SER A 118 32.68 -8.05 17.27
C SER A 118 33.23 -9.28 18.00
N VAL A 119 33.48 -10.40 17.31
CA VAL A 119 34.19 -11.55 17.90
C VAL A 119 35.68 -11.34 17.68
N PRO A 120 36.49 -11.03 18.73
CA PRO A 120 37.93 -11.00 18.57
C PRO A 120 38.40 -12.42 18.26
N ALA A 121 39.31 -12.56 17.30
CA ALA A 121 40.11 -13.77 17.21
C ALA A 121 40.84 -13.92 18.55
N GLU A 122 40.47 -14.93 19.34
CA GLU A 122 41.25 -15.29 20.53
C GLU A 122 42.70 -15.49 20.09
N GLU A 123 43.57 -14.63 20.60
CA GLU A 123 45.01 -14.75 20.47
C GLU A 123 45.41 -16.09 21.10
N GLY A 124 45.83 -17.03 20.26
CA GLY A 124 46.52 -18.24 20.69
C GLY A 124 47.84 -17.86 21.36
N VAL A 125 47.78 -17.68 22.67
CA VAL A 125 48.90 -17.50 23.60
C VAL A 125 49.59 -18.86 23.81
N HIS A 126 50.87 -18.91 23.40
CA HIS A 126 51.99 -19.68 23.93
C HIS A 126 51.94 -21.22 23.96
N GLU A 127 52.86 -21.84 23.19
CA GLU A 127 54.02 -22.57 23.75
C GLU A 127 55.19 -22.62 22.74
#